data_AF-A0A349UM50-F1
#
_entry.id   AF-A0A349UM50-F1
#
_cell.length_a   1.000
_cell.length_b   1.000
_cell.length_c   1.000
_cell.angle_alpha   90.00
_cell.angle_beta   90.00
_cell.angle_gamma   90.00
#
_symmetry.space_group_name_H-M   'P 1'
#
loop_
_entity.id
_entity.type
_entity.pdbx_description
1 polymer ?
#
loop_
_entity_poly.entity_id
_entity_poly.type
_entity_poly.pdbx_seq_one_letter_code
_entity_poly.pdbx_strand_id
1 'polypeptide(L)'
;MSDSVNVSEPSPFYLTDAAAWRQCLAATAGNSDARDQLARESDAWLAAAPPNIVRNKRHVAPSGDPHDYLSLGPYWWPDETKPDGLPWIRRDGQINPQFYEYDSLALETFCLSVSRLVLRAAAGSDAHARRAGEFLRAWFLDAETRMNPHLRYAQFIPGICDGRDIGIIDTSSLVFLLDAVTHLPSSAAWTAADQSGLREWVSRYLDWLLD
;
A
#
# COMPACT_ATOMS: atom_id res chain seq x y z
N MET A 1 -3.56 47.81 -15.93
CA MET A 1 -4.40 46.89 -15.14
C MET A 1 -4.01 45.51 -15.57
N SER A 2 -3.14 44.86 -14.78
CA SER A 2 -2.68 43.50 -15.05
C SER A 2 -3.68 42.55 -14.43
N ASP A 3 -4.39 41.79 -15.27
CA ASP A 3 -5.21 40.68 -14.82
C ASP A 3 -4.28 39.59 -14.28
N SER A 4 -4.23 39.48 -12.96
CA SER A 4 -3.64 38.35 -12.27
C SER A 4 -4.46 37.12 -12.63
N VAL A 5 -3.87 36.23 -13.43
CA VAL A 5 -4.35 34.87 -13.63
C VAL A 5 -4.41 34.22 -12.25
N ASN A 6 -5.64 34.01 -11.76
CA ASN A 6 -5.88 33.21 -10.58
C ASN A 6 -5.51 31.78 -10.95
N VAL A 7 -4.29 31.37 -10.62
CA VAL A 7 -3.86 29.98 -10.72
C VAL A 7 -4.66 29.25 -9.65
N SER A 8 -5.83 28.72 -10.04
CA SER A 8 -6.56 27.78 -9.20
C SER A 8 -5.57 26.70 -8.77
N GLU A 9 -5.45 26.46 -7.47
CA GLU A 9 -4.68 25.32 -6.96
C GLU A 9 -5.07 24.10 -7.79
N PRO A 10 -4.08 23.31 -8.28
CA PRO A 10 -4.39 22.14 -9.09
C PRO A 10 -5.39 21.29 -8.30
N SER A 11 -6.59 21.11 -8.86
CA SER A 11 -7.56 20.18 -8.31
C SER A 11 -6.83 18.85 -8.19
N PRO A 12 -6.65 18.31 -6.97
CA PRO A 12 -5.93 17.08 -6.82
C PRO A 12 -6.68 16.01 -7.60
N PHE A 13 -6.02 15.47 -8.62
CA PHE A 13 -6.58 14.42 -9.46
C PHE A 13 -6.56 13.13 -8.64
N TYR A 14 -7.49 13.04 -7.70
CA TYR A 14 -7.84 11.81 -6.99
C TYR A 14 -8.66 10.94 -7.95
N LEU A 15 -8.57 9.61 -7.80
CA LEU A 15 -9.38 8.69 -8.61
C LEU A 15 -10.87 8.99 -8.42
N THR A 16 -11.24 9.43 -7.22
CA THR A 16 -12.61 9.84 -6.90
C THR A 16 -12.66 11.29 -6.43
N ASP A 17 -13.63 12.05 -6.94
CA ASP A 17 -13.93 13.38 -6.41
C ASP A 17 -14.81 13.28 -5.16
N ALA A 18 -14.97 14.41 -4.47
CA ALA A 18 -15.79 14.47 -3.26
C ALA A 18 -17.27 14.08 -3.49
N ALA A 19 -17.80 14.21 -4.71
CA ALA A 19 -19.16 13.82 -5.04
C ALA A 19 -19.30 12.30 -5.18
N ALA A 20 -18.36 11.66 -5.88
CA ALA A 20 -18.26 10.21 -5.98
C ALA A 20 -18.11 9.56 -4.60
N TRP A 21 -17.26 10.12 -3.73
CA TRP A 21 -17.12 9.62 -2.36
C TRP A 21 -18.40 9.73 -1.54
N ARG A 22 -19.10 10.88 -1.59
CA ARG A 22 -20.41 11.05 -0.93
C ARG A 22 -21.44 10.06 -1.44
N GLN A 23 -21.45 9.78 -2.75
CA GLN A 23 -22.35 8.79 -3.34
C GLN A 23 -22.03 7.37 -2.84
N CYS A 24 -20.75 7.01 -2.76
CA CYS A 24 -20.31 5.74 -2.19
C CYS A 24 -20.79 5.59 -0.74
N LEU A 25 -20.51 6.58 0.11
CA LEU A 25 -20.94 6.56 1.52
C LEU A 25 -22.46 6.48 1.67
N ALA A 26 -23.23 7.22 0.85
CA ALA A 26 -24.69 7.18 0.88
C ALA A 26 -25.22 5.81 0.43
N ALA A 27 -24.64 5.21 -0.61
CA ALA A 27 -24.99 3.88 -1.09
C ALA A 27 -24.69 2.81 -0.04
N THR A 28 -23.52 2.88 0.61
CA THR A 28 -23.20 2.00 1.75
C THR A 28 -24.18 2.23 2.89
N ALA A 29 -24.45 3.48 3.29
CA ALA A 29 -25.37 3.77 4.40
C ALA A 29 -26.78 3.21 4.17
N GLY A 30 -27.28 3.30 2.93
CA GLY A 30 -28.58 2.78 2.50
C GLY A 30 -28.66 1.25 2.37
N ASN A 31 -27.54 0.52 2.48
CA ASN A 31 -27.48 -0.93 2.30
C ASN A 31 -26.97 -1.62 3.59
N SER A 32 -27.85 -2.37 4.28
CA SER A 32 -27.50 -3.07 5.52
C SER A 32 -26.38 -4.07 5.34
N ASP A 33 -26.40 -4.85 4.27
CA ASP A 33 -25.42 -5.92 4.04
C ASP A 33 -24.04 -5.35 3.80
N ALA A 34 -23.96 -4.25 3.05
CA ALA A 34 -22.71 -3.52 2.82
C ALA A 34 -22.17 -2.90 4.12
N ARG A 35 -23.04 -2.33 4.97
CA ARG A 35 -22.64 -1.81 6.30
C ARG A 35 -22.11 -2.91 7.19
N ASP A 36 -22.80 -4.03 7.25
CA ASP A 36 -22.42 -5.14 8.13
C ASP A 36 -21.13 -5.81 7.65
N GLN A 37 -20.94 -5.93 6.33
CA GLN A 37 -19.69 -6.39 5.75
C GLN A 37 -18.54 -5.43 6.07
N LEU A 38 -18.71 -4.13 5.83
CA LEU A 38 -17.69 -3.13 6.14
C LEU A 38 -17.34 -3.16 7.64
N ALA A 39 -18.33 -3.24 8.53
CA ALA A 39 -18.10 -3.35 9.96
C ALA A 39 -17.28 -4.60 10.30
N ARG A 40 -17.68 -5.79 9.84
CA ARG A 40 -16.92 -7.03 10.07
C ARG A 40 -15.48 -6.95 9.58
N GLU A 41 -15.29 -6.40 8.38
CA GLU A 41 -13.98 -6.33 7.74
C GLU A 41 -13.06 -5.24 8.32
N SER A 42 -13.62 -4.18 8.92
CA SER A 42 -12.86 -3.07 9.51
C SER A 42 -12.64 -3.23 11.01
N ASP A 43 -13.64 -3.70 11.77
CA ASP A 43 -13.57 -3.87 13.23
C ASP A 43 -12.47 -4.86 13.62
N ALA A 44 -12.21 -5.88 12.79
CA ALA A 44 -11.12 -6.85 12.99
C ALA A 44 -9.73 -6.17 13.08
N TRP A 45 -9.54 -5.01 12.44
CA TRP A 45 -8.26 -4.30 12.43
C TRP A 45 -8.05 -3.36 13.62
N LEU A 46 -9.11 -3.04 14.37
CA LEU A 46 -9.03 -2.18 15.56
C LEU A 46 -8.09 -2.77 16.63
N ALA A 47 -8.11 -4.09 16.79
CA ALA A 47 -7.31 -4.80 17.79
C ALA A 47 -6.03 -5.46 17.24
N ALA A 48 -5.80 -5.42 15.92
CA ALA A 48 -4.65 -6.04 15.29
C ALA A 48 -3.31 -5.36 15.70
N ALA A 49 -2.20 -5.73 15.09
CA ALA A 49 -1.02 -4.86 15.10
C ALA A 49 -0.94 -4.14 13.75
N PRO A 50 -0.49 -2.87 13.69
CA PRO A 50 -0.24 -2.20 12.41
C PRO A 50 0.66 -3.03 11.49
N PRO A 51 0.18 -3.39 10.28
CA PRO A 51 1.03 -3.95 9.24
C PRO A 51 2.19 -2.99 8.94
N ASN A 52 3.37 -3.54 8.68
CA ASN A 52 4.54 -2.80 8.23
C ASN A 52 5.49 -3.73 7.48
N ILE A 53 6.55 -3.18 6.86
CA ILE A 53 7.45 -3.94 5.97
C ILE A 53 8.49 -4.77 6.74
N VAL A 54 8.78 -4.39 7.98
CA VAL A 54 9.89 -4.96 8.78
C VAL A 54 9.41 -6.13 9.64
N ARG A 55 8.26 -5.98 10.29
CA ARG A 55 7.74 -6.95 11.25
C ARG A 55 7.28 -8.21 10.54
N ASN A 56 7.79 -9.36 11.00
CA ASN A 56 7.58 -10.69 10.41
C ASN A 56 8.18 -10.87 9.00
N LYS A 57 9.06 -9.95 8.57
CA LYS A 57 9.82 -10.10 7.34
C LYS A 57 10.71 -11.34 7.43
N ARG A 58 10.51 -12.29 6.52
CA ARG A 58 11.25 -13.58 6.51
C ARG A 58 12.56 -13.51 5.74
N HIS A 59 12.58 -12.66 4.72
CA HIS A 59 13.70 -12.53 3.80
C HIS A 59 14.06 -11.04 3.66
N VAL A 60 15.34 -10.74 3.75
CA VAL A 60 15.86 -9.38 3.58
C VAL A 60 16.41 -9.27 2.16
N ALA A 61 16.19 -8.11 1.52
CA ALA A 61 16.71 -7.85 0.19
C ALA A 61 18.26 -7.90 0.17
N PRO A 62 18.89 -8.09 -1.01
CA PRO A 62 20.35 -8.09 -1.14
C PRO A 62 21.07 -6.84 -0.60
N SER A 63 20.37 -5.71 -0.43
CA SER A 63 20.90 -4.52 0.25
C SER A 63 21.28 -4.76 1.71
N GLY A 64 20.68 -5.77 2.35
CA GLY A 64 20.75 -6.00 3.79
C GLY A 64 19.81 -5.09 4.61
N ASP A 65 19.02 -4.23 3.96
CA ASP A 65 18.08 -3.32 4.63
C ASP A 65 16.68 -3.97 4.73
N PRO A 66 16.13 -4.20 5.95
CA PRO A 66 14.79 -4.76 6.10
C PRO A 66 13.67 -3.80 5.68
N HIS A 67 13.96 -2.51 5.50
CA HIS A 67 13.01 -1.51 5.02
C HIS A 67 12.76 -1.58 3.51
N ASP A 68 13.60 -2.32 2.78
CA ASP A 68 13.44 -2.52 1.35
C ASP A 68 12.34 -3.54 1.04
N TYR A 69 11.44 -3.15 0.14
CA TYR A 69 10.41 -4.04 -0.38
C TYR A 69 11.04 -5.11 -1.28
N LEU A 70 10.72 -6.36 -0.96
CA LEU A 70 11.19 -7.56 -1.62
C LEU A 70 9.98 -8.39 -2.01
N SER A 71 9.90 -8.80 -3.27
CA SER A 71 8.89 -9.75 -3.73
C SER A 71 9.45 -10.66 -4.81
N LEU A 72 8.94 -11.89 -4.86
CA LEU A 72 9.33 -12.89 -5.86
C LEU A 72 8.48 -12.72 -7.13
N GLY A 73 9.03 -12.99 -8.32
CA GLY A 73 8.21 -13.07 -9.52
C GLY A 73 7.19 -14.22 -9.41
N PRO A 74 5.87 -13.98 -9.49
CA PRO A 74 4.86 -14.95 -9.06
C PRO A 74 4.83 -16.24 -9.90
N TYR A 75 5.25 -16.18 -11.16
CA TYR A 75 5.22 -17.31 -12.10
C TYR A 75 6.56 -18.01 -12.26
N TRP A 76 7.52 -17.78 -11.37
CA TRP A 76 8.85 -18.39 -11.46
C TRP A 76 8.97 -19.54 -10.46
N TRP A 77 9.56 -20.64 -10.92
CA TRP A 77 9.67 -21.90 -10.19
C TRP A 77 11.08 -22.49 -10.34
N PRO A 78 11.59 -23.26 -9.36
CA PRO A 78 12.83 -24.01 -9.51
C PRO A 78 12.82 -24.90 -10.76
N ASP A 79 13.95 -24.96 -11.46
CA ASP A 79 14.16 -25.88 -12.59
C ASP A 79 14.52 -27.28 -12.06
N GLU A 80 13.54 -28.19 -12.03
CA GLU A 80 13.71 -29.57 -11.56
C GLU A 80 14.72 -30.39 -12.38
N THR A 81 15.15 -29.90 -13.55
CA THR A 81 16.20 -30.55 -14.36
C THR A 81 17.62 -30.20 -13.90
N LYS A 82 17.76 -29.27 -12.96
CA LYS A 82 19.05 -28.76 -12.45
C LYS A 82 19.27 -29.20 -11.01
N PRO A 83 20.51 -29.58 -10.62
CA PRO A 83 20.80 -30.05 -9.26
C PRO A 83 20.47 -29.03 -8.15
N ASP A 84 20.58 -27.74 -8.45
CA ASP A 84 20.32 -26.62 -7.53
C ASP A 84 18.99 -25.90 -7.81
N GLY A 85 18.24 -26.35 -8.82
CA GLY A 85 16.98 -25.71 -9.23
C GLY A 85 17.14 -24.35 -9.92
N LEU A 86 18.36 -23.95 -10.31
CA LEU A 86 18.66 -22.63 -10.87
C LEU A 86 19.13 -22.67 -12.34
N PRO A 87 18.91 -21.60 -13.13
CA PRO A 87 18.02 -20.48 -12.81
C PRO A 87 16.56 -20.94 -12.78
N TRP A 88 15.71 -20.21 -12.06
CA TRP A 88 14.27 -20.52 -12.07
C TRP A 88 13.68 -20.39 -13.48
N ILE A 89 12.62 -21.15 -13.75
CA ILE A 89 11.90 -21.17 -15.03
C ILE A 89 10.48 -20.60 -14.87
N ARG A 90 10.00 -19.91 -15.91
CA ARG A 90 8.67 -19.30 -15.93
C ARG A 90 7.60 -20.34 -16.26
N ARG A 91 6.60 -20.50 -15.38
CA ARG A 91 5.36 -21.26 -15.59
C ARG A 91 4.19 -20.28 -15.61
N ASP A 92 3.87 -19.76 -16.78
CA ASP A 92 2.89 -18.66 -16.92
C ASP A 92 1.51 -19.04 -16.35
N GLY A 93 0.88 -18.10 -15.65
CA GLY A 93 -0.40 -18.28 -14.97
C GLY A 93 -0.38 -19.21 -13.74
N GLN A 94 0.76 -19.81 -13.39
CA GLN A 94 0.91 -20.70 -12.24
C GLN A 94 1.68 -20.00 -11.13
N ILE A 95 0.96 -19.53 -10.10
CA ILE A 95 1.56 -18.82 -8.97
C ILE A 95 2.34 -19.82 -8.11
N ASN A 96 3.64 -19.56 -7.93
CA ASN A 96 4.47 -20.24 -6.94
C ASN A 96 4.06 -19.80 -5.53
N PRO A 97 3.65 -20.72 -4.63
CA PRO A 97 3.25 -20.35 -3.26
C PRO A 97 4.33 -19.60 -2.48
N GLN A 98 5.61 -19.79 -2.80
CA GLN A 98 6.71 -19.02 -2.18
C GLN A 98 6.57 -17.52 -2.41
N PHE A 99 5.81 -17.09 -3.42
CA PHE A 99 5.46 -15.68 -3.64
C PHE A 99 4.91 -15.01 -2.37
N TYR A 100 4.10 -15.73 -1.59
CA TYR A 100 3.46 -15.21 -0.38
C TYR A 100 4.36 -15.21 0.86
N GLU A 101 5.63 -15.65 0.74
CA GLU A 101 6.60 -15.61 1.83
C GLU A 101 7.33 -14.26 1.94
N TYR A 102 7.11 -13.39 0.95
CA TYR A 102 7.70 -12.06 0.83
C TYR A 102 6.68 -10.95 1.11
N ASP A 103 7.02 -9.70 0.78
CA ASP A 103 6.29 -8.53 1.29
C ASP A 103 4.97 -8.23 0.59
N SER A 104 4.72 -8.82 -0.58
CA SER A 104 3.52 -8.54 -1.39
C SER A 104 2.22 -8.77 -0.61
N LEU A 105 2.15 -9.83 0.19
CA LEU A 105 0.99 -10.11 1.03
C LEU A 105 0.81 -9.06 2.14
N ALA A 106 1.91 -8.58 2.73
CA ALA A 106 1.87 -7.54 3.76
C ALA A 106 1.39 -6.21 3.18
N LEU A 107 1.89 -5.84 1.99
CA LEU A 107 1.48 -4.63 1.27
C LEU A 107 0.00 -4.67 0.90
N GLU A 108 -0.46 -5.78 0.32
CA GLU A 108 -1.88 -5.95 -0.03
C GLU A 108 -2.79 -5.91 1.21
N THR A 109 -2.40 -6.57 2.29
CA THR A 109 -3.13 -6.54 3.57
C THR A 109 -3.20 -5.12 4.12
N PHE A 110 -2.10 -4.37 4.05
CA PHE A 110 -2.02 -2.98 4.46
C PHE A 110 -2.96 -2.08 3.63
N CYS A 111 -2.84 -2.11 2.31
CA CYS A 111 -3.68 -1.32 1.40
C CYS A 111 -5.17 -1.57 1.65
N LEU A 112 -5.55 -2.86 1.72
CA LEU A 112 -6.94 -3.27 1.93
C LEU A 112 -7.46 -2.85 3.31
N SER A 113 -6.69 -3.09 4.37
CA SER A 113 -7.10 -2.77 5.74
C SER A 113 -7.27 -1.26 5.94
N VAL A 114 -6.31 -0.44 5.50
CA VAL A 114 -6.42 1.02 5.62
C VAL A 114 -7.60 1.56 4.83
N SER A 115 -7.82 1.09 3.60
CA SER A 115 -8.95 1.54 2.78
C SER A 115 -10.30 1.28 3.47
N ARG A 116 -10.45 0.10 4.10
CA ARG A 116 -11.65 -0.25 4.90
C ARG A 116 -11.78 0.58 6.17
N LEU A 117 -10.68 0.80 6.90
CA LEU A 117 -10.66 1.67 8.08
C LEU A 117 -11.07 3.10 7.71
N VAL A 118 -10.59 3.63 6.58
CA VAL A 118 -10.92 4.97 6.11
C VAL A 118 -12.40 5.09 5.71
N LEU A 119 -12.94 4.11 4.99
CA LEU A 119 -14.38 4.06 4.68
C LEU A 119 -15.23 4.08 5.95
N ARG A 120 -14.84 3.30 6.97
CA ARG A 120 -15.54 3.27 8.26
C ARG A 120 -15.38 4.57 9.06
N ALA A 121 -14.22 5.20 8.97
CA ALA A 121 -13.95 6.50 9.57
C ALA A 121 -14.81 7.61 8.93
N ALA A 122 -14.90 7.62 7.60
CA ALA A 122 -15.72 8.58 6.85
C ALA A 122 -17.23 8.42 7.14
N ALA A 123 -17.66 7.24 7.59
CA ALA A 123 -19.00 7.00 8.13
C ALA A 123 -19.19 7.44 9.60
N GLY A 124 -18.20 8.14 10.20
CA GLY A 124 -18.30 8.77 11.51
C GLY A 124 -17.60 8.04 12.66
N SER A 125 -16.66 7.13 12.39
CA SER A 125 -15.98 6.37 13.45
C SER A 125 -14.56 6.86 13.75
N ASP A 126 -14.40 7.62 14.84
CA ASP A 126 -13.10 8.14 15.28
C ASP A 126 -12.08 7.04 15.62
N ALA A 127 -12.54 5.90 16.12
CA ALA A 127 -11.67 4.76 16.42
C ALA A 127 -10.99 4.22 15.15
N HIS A 128 -11.75 4.13 14.06
CA HIS A 128 -11.23 3.71 12.76
C HIS A 128 -10.33 4.77 12.14
N ALA A 129 -10.66 6.07 12.31
CA ALA A 129 -9.82 7.16 11.84
C ALA A 129 -8.44 7.14 12.50
N ARG A 130 -8.42 6.99 13.83
CA ARG A 130 -7.18 6.85 14.61
C ARG A 130 -6.39 5.64 14.13
N ARG A 131 -7.07 4.51 13.93
CA ARG A 131 -6.44 3.26 13.54
C ARG A 131 -5.81 3.30 12.15
N ALA A 132 -6.48 3.91 11.19
CA ALA A 132 -5.92 4.15 9.86
C ALA A 132 -4.63 4.98 9.93
N GLY A 133 -4.63 6.03 10.76
CA GLY A 133 -3.44 6.85 11.03
C GLY A 133 -2.25 6.07 11.58
N GLU A 134 -2.49 5.19 12.57
CA GLU A 134 -1.46 4.30 13.12
C GLU A 134 -0.86 3.37 12.06
N PHE A 135 -1.69 2.82 11.17
CA PHE A 135 -1.25 1.94 10.09
C PHE A 135 -0.39 2.71 9.08
N LEU A 136 -0.86 3.89 8.66
CA LEU A 136 -0.13 4.74 7.72
C LEU A 136 1.22 5.18 8.28
N ARG A 137 1.28 5.54 9.57
CA ARG A 137 2.55 5.86 10.25
C ARG A 137 3.51 4.69 10.22
N ALA A 138 3.07 3.50 10.62
CA ALA A 138 3.91 2.31 10.67
C ALA A 138 4.44 1.93 9.28
N TRP A 139 3.64 2.09 8.22
CA TRP A 139 4.07 1.72 6.87
C TRP A 139 4.96 2.77 6.20
N PHE A 140 4.73 4.07 6.41
CA PHE A 140 5.38 5.11 5.62
C PHE A 140 6.35 6.02 6.40
N LEU A 141 6.13 6.20 7.70
CA LEU A 141 6.72 7.33 8.44
C LEU A 141 7.66 6.89 9.56
N ASP A 142 7.28 5.86 10.31
CA ASP A 142 8.01 5.39 11.47
C ASP A 142 9.37 4.84 11.06
N ALA A 143 10.44 5.40 11.61
CA ALA A 143 11.81 5.07 11.24
C ALA A 143 12.17 3.60 11.52
N GLU A 144 11.51 2.94 12.47
CA GLU A 144 11.78 1.52 12.79
C GLU A 144 11.04 0.54 11.88
N THR A 145 10.00 0.99 11.16
CA THR A 145 9.08 0.08 10.46
C THR A 145 8.70 0.48 9.04
N ARG A 146 9.03 1.70 8.60
CA ARG A 146 8.63 2.23 7.29
C ARG A 146 9.20 1.45 6.11
N MET A 147 8.49 1.43 5.00
CA MET A 147 9.01 1.01 3.71
C MET A 147 9.89 2.11 3.10
N ASN A 148 11.03 1.76 2.52
CA ASN A 148 11.80 2.69 1.69
C ASN A 148 11.04 2.99 0.39
N PRO A 149 11.06 4.24 -0.12
CA PRO A 149 10.23 4.66 -1.25
C PRO A 149 10.82 4.20 -2.60
N HIS A 150 10.99 2.90 -2.80
CA HIS A 150 11.41 2.31 -4.08
C HIS A 150 11.05 0.82 -4.18
N LEU A 151 11.03 0.28 -5.40
CA LEU A 151 10.81 -1.15 -5.68
C LEU A 151 12.02 -1.84 -6.33
N ARG A 152 13.25 -1.44 -5.96
CA ARG A 152 14.50 -1.98 -6.53
C ARG A 152 14.58 -3.51 -6.51
N TYR A 153 13.98 -4.15 -5.50
CA TYR A 153 14.02 -5.61 -5.31
C TYR A 153 12.66 -6.29 -5.54
N ALA A 154 11.74 -5.61 -6.20
CA ALA A 154 10.43 -6.18 -6.51
C ALA A 154 10.53 -7.19 -7.67
N GLN A 155 9.78 -8.27 -7.53
CA GLN A 155 9.70 -9.41 -8.42
C GLN A 155 11.06 -9.94 -8.87
N PHE A 156 11.99 -10.06 -7.92
CA PHE A 156 13.26 -10.74 -8.15
C PHE A 156 13.04 -12.19 -8.63
N ILE A 157 14.05 -12.76 -9.28
CA ILE A 157 13.99 -14.13 -9.80
C ILE A 157 15.30 -14.84 -9.44
N PRO A 158 15.26 -15.91 -8.63
CA PRO A 158 16.45 -16.66 -8.25
C PRO A 158 17.27 -17.13 -9.45
N GLY A 159 18.56 -16.81 -9.43
CA GLY A 159 19.51 -17.13 -10.50
C GLY A 159 19.40 -16.25 -11.75
N ILE A 160 18.57 -15.19 -11.74
CA ILE A 160 18.40 -14.30 -12.90
C ILE A 160 18.60 -12.82 -12.53
N CYS A 161 17.83 -12.29 -11.57
CA CYS A 161 17.93 -10.88 -11.19
C CYS A 161 17.44 -10.62 -9.76
N ASP A 162 17.93 -9.54 -9.16
CA ASP A 162 17.59 -9.11 -7.79
C ASP A 162 16.30 -8.27 -7.73
N GLY A 163 15.74 -7.90 -8.88
CA GLY A 163 14.51 -7.12 -9.05
C GLY A 163 14.30 -6.76 -10.52
N ARG A 164 13.11 -6.26 -10.88
CA ARG A 164 12.78 -5.87 -12.27
C ARG A 164 11.60 -4.91 -12.36
N ASP A 165 11.53 -4.19 -13.48
CA ASP A 165 10.50 -3.22 -13.85
C ASP A 165 9.04 -3.71 -13.67
N ILE A 166 8.76 -4.96 -14.04
CA ILE A 166 7.42 -5.56 -13.89
C ILE A 166 6.97 -5.56 -12.41
N GLY A 167 7.90 -5.50 -11.46
CA GLY A 167 7.60 -5.39 -10.04
C GLY A 167 6.81 -4.13 -9.64
N ILE A 168 6.76 -3.09 -10.47
CA ILE A 168 5.93 -1.90 -10.24
C ILE A 168 4.45 -2.27 -10.01
N ILE A 169 3.96 -3.35 -10.67
CA ILE A 169 2.57 -3.80 -10.55
C ILE A 169 2.18 -4.19 -9.11
N ASP A 170 3.15 -4.58 -8.27
CA ASP A 170 2.92 -4.94 -6.87
C ASP A 170 2.36 -3.78 -6.05
N THR A 171 2.62 -2.53 -6.49
CA THR A 171 2.11 -1.32 -5.82
C THR A 171 0.86 -0.74 -6.45
N SER A 172 0.21 -1.44 -7.38
CA SER A 172 -1.04 -0.98 -8.01
C SER A 172 -2.15 -0.63 -6.99
N SER A 173 -2.23 -1.38 -5.88
CA SER A 173 -3.14 -1.12 -4.78
C SER A 173 -2.87 0.19 -4.01
N LEU A 174 -1.65 0.74 -4.11
CA LEU A 174 -1.33 2.04 -3.50
C LEU A 174 -2.17 3.17 -4.11
N VAL A 175 -2.58 3.07 -5.38
CA VAL A 175 -3.39 4.11 -6.02
C VAL A 175 -4.74 4.25 -5.31
N PHE A 176 -5.41 3.14 -5.01
CA PHE A 176 -6.69 3.14 -4.27
C PHE A 176 -6.52 3.52 -2.81
N LEU A 177 -5.42 3.09 -2.18
CA LEU A 177 -5.07 3.49 -0.82
C LEU A 177 -4.91 5.01 -0.73
N LEU A 178 -4.10 5.60 -1.61
CA LEU A 178 -3.82 7.03 -1.61
C LEU A 178 -5.09 7.83 -1.88
N ASP A 179 -5.96 7.37 -2.78
CA ASP A 179 -7.29 7.95 -2.99
C ASP A 179 -8.11 7.95 -1.69
N ALA A 180 -8.25 6.79 -1.04
CA ALA A 180 -8.99 6.66 0.21
C ALA A 180 -8.43 7.59 1.31
N VAL A 181 -7.11 7.63 1.50
CA VAL A 181 -6.44 8.44 2.53
C VAL A 181 -6.77 9.93 2.43
N THR A 182 -7.16 10.43 1.27
CA THR A 182 -7.56 11.84 1.09
C THR A 182 -8.88 12.17 1.78
N HIS A 183 -9.68 11.14 2.06
CA HIS A 183 -10.93 11.22 2.81
C HIS A 183 -10.78 10.82 4.28
N LEU A 184 -9.57 10.50 4.74
CA LEU A 184 -9.30 10.19 6.14
C LEU A 184 -9.38 11.47 6.99
N PRO A 185 -10.30 11.55 7.97
CA PRO A 185 -10.34 12.68 8.88
C PRO A 185 -9.05 12.79 9.69
N SER A 186 -8.61 14.02 9.96
CA SER A 186 -7.48 14.23 10.86
C SER A 186 -7.78 13.67 12.24
N SER A 187 -6.76 13.13 12.90
CA SER A 187 -6.85 12.62 14.26
C SER A 187 -5.51 12.81 14.98
N ALA A 188 -5.46 12.52 16.28
CA ALA A 188 -4.18 12.51 17.00
C ALA A 188 -3.16 11.49 16.41
N ALA A 189 -3.67 10.46 15.73
CA ALA A 189 -2.85 9.47 15.03
C ALA A 189 -2.61 9.79 13.55
N TRP A 190 -3.23 10.85 13.01
CA TRP A 190 -3.05 11.29 11.63
C TRP A 190 -3.16 12.81 11.54
N THR A 191 -2.02 13.47 11.76
CA THR A 191 -1.89 14.93 11.80
C THR A 191 -1.52 15.49 10.43
N ALA A 192 -1.55 16.82 10.30
CA ALA A 192 -1.07 17.50 9.09
C ALA A 192 0.41 17.21 8.80
N ALA A 193 1.24 17.04 9.84
CA ALA A 193 2.65 16.66 9.69
C ALA A 193 2.78 15.24 9.13
N ASP A 194 1.98 14.29 9.60
CA ASP A 194 1.96 12.92 9.07
C ASP A 194 1.53 12.91 7.59
N GLN A 195 0.49 13.68 7.25
CA GLN A 195 0.06 13.82 5.86
C GLN A 195 1.14 14.43 4.97
N SER A 196 1.92 15.39 5.49
CA SER A 196 3.09 15.94 4.80
C SER A 196 4.19 14.90 4.61
N GLY A 197 4.45 14.07 5.62
CA GLY A 197 5.41 12.97 5.52
C GLY A 197 5.01 11.92 4.50
N LEU A 198 3.72 11.60 4.39
CA LEU A 198 3.23 10.70 3.33
C LEU A 198 3.43 11.31 1.94
N ARG A 199 3.12 12.60 1.77
CA ARG A 199 3.39 13.30 0.51
C ARG A 199 4.87 13.25 0.15
N GLU A 200 5.75 13.48 1.12
CA GLU A 200 7.19 13.40 0.90
C GLU A 200 7.64 11.98 0.50
N TRP A 201 7.09 10.93 1.15
CA TRP A 201 7.36 9.55 0.76
C TRP A 201 6.93 9.27 -0.68
N VAL A 202 5.73 9.70 -1.07
CA VAL A 202 5.20 9.54 -2.45
C VAL A 202 6.03 10.34 -3.46
N SER A 203 6.50 11.54 -3.11
CA SER A 203 7.40 12.33 -3.96
C SER A 203 8.71 11.61 -4.21
N ARG A 204 9.35 11.05 -3.16
CA ARG A 204 10.59 10.27 -3.33
C ARG A 204 10.37 9.00 -4.14
N TYR A 205 9.21 8.36 -3.99
CA TYR A 205 8.84 7.19 -4.78
C TYR A 205 8.66 7.55 -6.26
N LEU A 206 8.03 8.70 -6.55
CA LEU A 206 7.90 9.22 -7.90
C LEU A 206 9.27 9.58 -8.49
N ASP A 207 10.15 10.23 -7.74
CA ASP A 207 11.51 10.54 -8.20
C ASP A 207 12.24 9.25 -8.58
N TRP A 208 12.15 8.20 -7.75
CA TRP A 208 12.72 6.88 -8.07
C TRP A 208 12.11 6.22 -9.33
N LEU A 209 10.83 6.45 -9.62
CA LEU A 209 10.18 5.91 -10.83
C LEU A 209 10.61 6.65 -12.11
N LEU A 210 11.06 7.89 -12.00
CA LEU A 210 11.43 8.75 -13.12
C LEU A 210 12.92 8.68 -13.48
N ASP A 211 13.75 8.26 -12.51
CA ASP A 211 15.20 8.02 -12.68
C ASP A 211 15.50 6.76 -13.51
#